data_AF-A0A9D8HIW7-F1
#
_entry.id   AF-A0A9D8HIW7-F1
#
_cell.length_a   1.000
_cell.length_b   1.000
_cell.length_c   1.000
_cell.angle_alpha   90.00
_cell.angle_beta   90.00
_cell.angle_gamma   90.00
#
_symmetry.space_group_name_H-M   'P 1'
#
loop_
_entity.id
_entity.type
_entity.pdbx_description
1 polymer ?
#
loop_
_entity_poly.entity_id
_entity_poly.type
_entity_poly.pdbx_seq_one_letter_code
_entity_poly.pdbx_strand_id
1 'polypeptide(L)'
;MKKQLIIRIDENLKKEFARTVKFEGKTISEKIREFAVEYTAEKSFASTVDNLWGRISAKIKDKGIKEEDIDKIIREVRSEKK
;
A
#
# COMPACT_ATOMS: atom_id res chain seq x y z
N MET A 1 7.60 2.95 -22.69
CA MET A 1 6.84 2.00 -23.56
C MET A 1 5.42 1.87 -23.02
N LYS A 2 4.39 1.99 -23.85
CA LYS A 2 3.00 1.70 -23.45
C LYS A 2 2.76 0.20 -23.62
N LYS A 3 2.24 -0.47 -22.58
CA LYS A 3 1.81 -1.89 -22.63
C LYS A 3 0.28 -1.94 -22.67
N GLN A 4 -0.27 -2.94 -23.37
CA GLN A 4 -1.71 -3.14 -23.51
C GLN A 4 -2.21 -4.19 -22.51
N LEU A 5 -3.36 -3.93 -21.89
CA LEU A 5 -4.08 -4.88 -21.05
C LEU A 5 -5.37 -5.30 -21.79
N ILE A 6 -5.57 -6.60 -21.98
CA ILE A 6 -6.79 -7.15 -22.57
C ILE A 6 -7.56 -7.86 -21.46
N ILE A 7 -8.80 -7.42 -21.20
CA ILE A 7 -9.64 -7.95 -20.14
C ILE A 7 -10.88 -8.58 -20.79
N ARG A 8 -11.13 -9.85 -20.48
CA ARG A 8 -12.36 -10.54 -20.87
C ARG A 8 -13.39 -10.40 -19.75
N ILE A 9 -14.56 -9.87 -20.08
CA ILE A 9 -15.68 -9.68 -19.17
C ILE A 9 -16.98 -10.04 -19.87
N ASP A 10 -18.01 -10.33 -19.10
CA ASP A 10 -19.37 -10.52 -19.61
C ASP A 10 -19.87 -9.27 -20.39
N GLU A 11 -20.69 -9.50 -21.41
CA GLU A 11 -21.18 -8.42 -22.27
C GLU A 11 -22.10 -7.45 -21.53
N ASN A 12 -22.95 -7.94 -20.63
CA ASN A 12 -23.84 -7.10 -19.85
C ASN A 12 -23.04 -6.25 -18.87
N LEU A 13 -22.03 -6.84 -18.21
CA LEU A 13 -21.12 -6.10 -17.35
C LEU A 13 -20.39 -5.00 -18.11
N LYS A 14 -19.93 -5.27 -19.34
CA LYS A 14 -19.28 -4.27 -20.18
C LYS A 14 -20.21 -3.09 -20.51
N LYS A 15 -21.48 -3.37 -20.83
CA LYS A 15 -22.48 -2.34 -21.15
C LYS A 15 -22.79 -1.45 -19.96
N GLU A 16 -23.04 -2.06 -18.80
CA GLU A 16 -23.32 -1.31 -17.58
C GLU A 16 -22.10 -0.48 -17.15
N PHE A 17 -20.90 -1.08 -17.16
CA PHE A 17 -19.68 -0.37 -16.84
C PHE A 17 -19.44 0.83 -17.78
N ALA A 18 -19.65 0.64 -19.09
CA ALA A 18 -19.53 1.73 -20.06
C ALA A 18 -20.50 2.88 -19.78
N ARG A 19 -21.75 2.58 -19.40
CA ARG A 19 -22.77 3.58 -19.06
C ARG A 19 -22.36 4.36 -17.82
N THR A 20 -22.01 3.67 -16.73
CA THR A 20 -21.59 4.30 -15.47
C THR A 20 -20.39 5.23 -15.67
N VAL A 21 -19.36 4.74 -16.35
CA VAL A 21 -18.12 5.51 -16.57
C VAL A 21 -18.35 6.71 -17.50
N LYS A 22 -19.28 6.59 -18.45
CA LYS A 22 -19.67 7.72 -19.31
C LYS A 22 -20.40 8.82 -18.51
N PHE A 23 -21.21 8.48 -17.51
CA PHE A 23 -21.81 9.49 -16.61
C PHE A 23 -20.75 10.25 -15.81
N GLU A 24 -19.61 9.61 -15.51
CA GLU A 24 -18.45 10.26 -14.87
C GLU A 24 -17.62 11.10 -15.86
N GLY A 25 -17.99 11.18 -17.14
CA GLY A 25 -17.23 11.89 -18.18
C GLY A 25 -15.92 11.19 -18.57
N LYS A 26 -15.76 9.91 -18.23
CA LYS A 26 -14.55 9.13 -18.43
C LYS A 26 -14.73 8.05 -19.49
N THR A 27 -13.62 7.51 -19.96
CA THR A 27 -13.57 6.29 -20.75
C THR A 27 -13.33 5.07 -19.86
N ILE A 28 -13.75 3.89 -20.32
CA ILE A 28 -13.48 2.60 -19.66
C ILE A 28 -11.99 2.46 -19.34
N SER A 29 -11.11 2.81 -20.28
CA SER A 29 -9.66 2.70 -20.12
C SER A 29 -9.11 3.62 -19.02
N GLU A 30 -9.68 4.80 -18.83
CA GLU A 30 -9.29 5.71 -17.75
C GLU A 30 -9.71 5.14 -16.41
N LYS A 31 -10.97 4.69 -16.28
CA LYS A 31 -11.45 4.10 -15.02
C LYS A 31 -10.69 2.83 -14.63
N ILE A 32 -10.39 1.97 -15.59
CA ILE A 32 -9.57 0.77 -15.34
C ILE A 32 -8.14 1.14 -14.91
N ARG A 33 -7.58 2.23 -15.45
CA ARG A 33 -6.26 2.72 -15.03
C ARG A 33 -6.31 3.27 -13.60
N GLU A 34 -7.36 4.01 -13.24
CA GLU A 34 -7.58 4.48 -11.87
C GLU A 34 -7.67 3.31 -10.90
N PHE A 35 -8.50 2.31 -11.19
CA PHE A 35 -8.60 1.11 -10.36
C PHE A 35 -7.27 0.36 -10.24
N ALA A 36 -6.49 0.27 -11.32
CA ALA A 36 -5.17 -0.35 -11.25
C ALA A 36 -4.23 0.43 -10.32
N VAL A 37 -4.23 1.75 -10.40
CA VAL A 37 -3.42 2.62 -9.53
C VAL A 37 -3.85 2.47 -8.07
N GLU A 38 -5.14 2.63 -7.78
CA GLU A 38 -5.71 2.49 -6.44
C GLU A 38 -5.41 1.12 -5.84
N TYR A 39 -5.69 0.04 -6.58
CA TYR A 39 -5.44 -1.32 -6.12
C TYR A 39 -3.95 -1.55 -5.80
N THR A 40 -3.04 -1.03 -6.64
CA THR A 40 -1.60 -1.14 -6.37
C THR A 40 -1.12 -0.23 -5.25
N ALA A 41 -1.76 0.91 -5.03
CA ALA A 41 -1.42 1.82 -3.95
C ALA A 41 -1.86 1.24 -2.60
N GLU A 42 -3.09 0.71 -2.52
CA GLU A 42 -3.61 0.02 -1.34
C GLU A 42 -2.79 -1.22 -0.99
N LYS A 43 -2.41 -2.00 -2.01
CA LYS A 43 -1.58 -3.21 -1.85
C LYS A 43 -0.09 -2.92 -1.86
N SER A 44 0.32 -1.66 -1.93
CA SER A 44 1.73 -1.30 -1.91
C SER A 44 2.35 -1.85 -0.64
N PHE A 45 3.37 -2.69 -0.79
CA PHE A 45 4.15 -3.21 0.32
C PHE A 45 4.66 -2.07 1.22
N ALA A 46 4.84 -0.85 0.68
CA ALA A 46 5.18 0.33 1.46
C ALA A 46 4.13 0.66 2.53
N SER A 47 2.83 0.64 2.23
CA SER A 47 1.79 0.91 3.24
C SER A 47 1.75 -0.18 4.32
N THR A 48 2.03 -1.42 3.94
CA THR A 48 2.14 -2.54 4.87
C THR A 48 3.37 -2.42 5.77
N VAL A 49 4.51 -2.04 5.21
CA VAL A 49 5.77 -1.77 5.93
C VAL A 49 5.63 -0.57 6.85
N ASP A 50 5.02 0.53 6.39
CA ASP A 50 4.79 1.74 7.18
C ASP A 50 3.87 1.46 8.37
N ASN A 51 2.79 0.69 8.17
CA ASN A 51 1.93 0.25 9.25
C ASN A 51 2.66 -0.66 10.25
N LEU A 52 3.52 -1.55 9.77
CA LEU A 52 4.34 -2.39 10.64
C LEU A 52 5.33 -1.54 11.45
N TRP A 53 6.01 -0.59 10.80
CA TRP A 53 6.95 0.33 11.42
C TRP A 53 6.27 1.27 12.43
N GLY A 54 5.06 1.73 12.12
CA GLY A 54 4.20 2.48 13.03
C GLY A 54 3.86 1.69 14.30
N ARG A 55 3.50 0.41 14.17
CA ARG A 55 3.23 -0.46 15.33
C ARG A 55 4.47 -0.73 16.17
N ILE A 56 5.64 -0.91 15.54
CA ILE A 56 6.91 -1.10 16.25
C ILE A 56 7.27 0.17 17.03
N SER A 57 7.24 1.33 16.38
CA SER A 57 7.56 2.62 17.03
C SER A 57 6.60 2.96 18.18
N ALA A 58 5.31 2.65 18.05
CA ALA A 58 4.34 2.82 19.13
C ALA A 58 4.71 1.98 20.37
N LYS A 59 5.10 0.70 20.18
CA LYS A 59 5.54 -0.16 21.28
C LYS A 59 6.84 0.30 21.92
N ILE A 60 7.77 0.87 21.14
CA ILE A 60 9.02 1.43 21.66
C ILE A 60 8.71 2.64 22.57
N LYS A 61 7.82 3.54 22.11
CA LYS A 61 7.37 4.70 22.89
C LYS A 61 6.60 4.31 24.16
N ASP A 62 5.71 3.32 24.08
CA ASP A 62 4.95 2.80 25.23
C ASP A 62 5.87 2.23 26.33
N LYS A 63 7.01 1.66 25.94
CA LYS A 63 8.06 1.22 26.86
C LYS A 63 8.93 2.36 27.42
N GLY A 64 8.64 3.61 27.07
CA GLY A 64 9.39 4.78 27.51
C GLY A 64 10.80 4.91 26.92
N ILE A 65 11.11 4.15 25.87
CA ILE A 65 12.43 4.16 25.23
C ILE A 65 12.57 5.44 24.41
N LYS A 66 13.64 6.19 24.66
CA LYS A 66 13.98 7.43 23.98
C LYS A 66 15.19 7.24 23.05
N GLU A 67 15.46 8.24 22.23
CA GLU A 67 16.61 8.24 21.32
C GLU A 67 17.94 8.10 22.07
N GLU A 68 18.06 8.72 23.25
CA GLU A 68 19.23 8.61 24.15
C GLU A 68 19.50 7.18 24.65
N ASP A 69 18.48 6.31 24.66
CA ASP A 69 18.60 4.92 25.10
C ASP A 69 19.14 3.98 24.00
N ILE A 70 19.14 4.41 22.73
CA ILE A 70 19.45 3.56 21.58
C ILE A 70 20.84 2.94 21.70
N ASP A 71 21.86 3.75 21.96
CA ASP A 71 23.25 3.28 22.06
C ASP A 71 23.46 2.29 23.20
N LYS A 72 22.78 2.52 24.33
CA LYS A 72 22.80 1.60 25.48
C LYS A 72 22.18 0.26 25.12
N ILE A 73 20.99 0.26 24.52
CA ILE A 73 20.28 -0.95 24.10
C ILE A 73 21.10 -1.74 23.06
N ILE A 74 21.73 -1.06 22.09
CA ILE A 74 22.61 -1.70 21.10
C ILE A 74 23.78 -2.41 21.78
N ARG A 75 24.40 -1.79 22.78
CA ARG A 75 25.51 -2.39 23.55
C ARG A 75 25.03 -3.60 24.33
N GLU A 76 23.91 -3.49 25.05
CA GLU A 76 23.32 -4.57 25.86
C GLU A 76 23.02 -5.81 24.99
N VAL A 77 22.29 -5.64 23.88
CA VAL A 77 21.95 -6.74 22.96
C VAL A 77 23.19 -7.40 22.34
N ARG A 78 24.23 -6.61 22.05
CA ARG A 78 25.49 -7.15 21.51
C ARG A 78 26.31 -7.89 22.57
N SER A 79 26.25 -7.46 23.83
CA SER A 79 26.91 -8.15 24.94
C SER A 79 26.21 -9.46 25.33
N GLU A 80 24.89 -9.56 25.19
CA GLU A 80 24.14 -10.80 25.47
C GLU A 80 24.41 -11.93 24.45
N LYS A 81 24.97 -11.61 23.28
CA LYS A 81 25.35 -12.59 22.25
C LYS A 81 26.76 -13.18 22.45
N LYS A 82 27.48 -12.77 23.51
CA LYS A 82 28.79 -13.30 23.90
C LYS A 82 28.66 -14.23 25.09
#